data_AF-A0A2V1AW12-F1
#
_entry.id   AF-A0A2V1AW12-F1
#
_cell.length_a   1.000
_cell.length_b   1.000
_cell.length_c   1.000
_cell.angle_alpha   90.00
_cell.angle_beta   90.00
_cell.angle_gamma   90.00
#
_symmetry.space_group_name_H-M   'P 1'
#
loop_
_entity.id
_entity.type
_entity.pdbx_description
1 polymer ?
#
loop_
_entity_poly.entity_id
_entity_poly.type
_entity_poly.pdbx_seq_one_letter_code
_entity_poly.pdbx_strand_id
1 'polypeptide(L)'
;MPPRTRQASAKAKKITFTDDGELPEGASPVMVDDKSSDDAEQLKEQSESESDSDSDDAPEEESISASKAKSIKQQKEQEKREQELRKQEKQKRKEQDLIYQQQQQEKKKRLEEIMASSELPDLLPEELLEEYSQPTEDLPKGKHMRSEDLENEYAEMRKKAKLEKLKQLKQSRTSAIKKGPVHVQVQTFGEKKKSVPRADPKVVESKSSWLNRDSLRRK
;
A
#
# COMPACT_ATOMS: atom_id res chain seq x y z
N MET A 1 12.61 35.69 -33.26
CA MET A 1 12.45 34.89 -32.03
C MET A 1 13.66 33.97 -31.89
N PRO A 2 14.46 34.05 -30.82
CA PRO A 2 15.59 33.14 -30.64
C PRO A 2 15.14 31.75 -30.11
N PRO A 3 15.84 30.65 -30.45
CA PRO A 3 15.49 29.32 -29.97
C PRO A 3 15.88 29.13 -28.50
N ARG A 4 14.95 28.54 -27.75
CA ARG A 4 15.05 28.25 -26.32
C ARG A 4 16.01 27.07 -26.07
N THR A 5 17.13 27.33 -25.43
CA THR A 5 18.11 26.31 -25.00
C THR A 5 17.49 25.36 -23.98
N ARG A 6 17.62 24.05 -24.20
CA ARG A 6 17.22 23.00 -23.24
C ARG A 6 18.28 22.91 -22.14
N GLN A 7 17.90 23.17 -20.89
CA GLN A 7 18.76 22.91 -19.74
C GLN A 7 18.99 21.39 -19.62
N ALA A 8 20.26 21.01 -19.42
CA ALA A 8 20.67 19.62 -19.22
C ALA A 8 20.07 19.10 -17.90
N SER A 9 19.30 18.01 -17.98
CA SER A 9 18.78 17.32 -16.80
C SER A 9 19.94 16.69 -16.03
N ALA A 10 20.13 17.09 -14.77
CA ALA A 10 21.08 16.47 -13.86
C ALA A 10 20.80 14.96 -13.77
N LYS A 11 21.85 14.14 -13.95
CA LYS A 11 21.75 12.68 -13.86
C LYS A 11 21.40 12.28 -12.43
N ALA A 12 20.38 11.45 -12.26
CA ALA A 12 19.98 10.92 -10.96
C ALA A 12 21.12 10.08 -10.35
N LYS A 13 21.58 10.47 -9.17
CA LYS A 13 22.54 9.67 -8.38
C LYS A 13 21.77 8.58 -7.65
N LYS A 14 22.15 7.31 -7.86
CA LYS A 14 21.61 6.18 -7.10
C LYS A 14 22.19 6.24 -5.69
N ILE A 15 21.33 6.25 -4.67
CA ILE A 15 21.73 6.15 -3.28
C ILE A 15 21.69 4.67 -2.91
N THR A 16 22.83 4.11 -2.54
CA THR A 16 22.94 2.76 -1.95
C THR A 16 23.13 2.95 -0.45
N PHE A 17 22.21 2.44 0.36
CA PHE A 17 22.38 2.37 1.80
C PHE A 17 23.24 1.16 2.14
N THR A 18 24.32 1.35 2.89
CA THR A 18 25.06 0.29 3.57
C THR A 18 24.37 -0.04 4.91
N ASP A 19 24.46 -1.30 5.32
CA ASP A 19 23.73 -1.93 6.45
C ASP A 19 24.04 -1.31 7.84
N ASP A 20 24.97 -0.36 7.91
CA ASP A 20 25.44 0.28 9.15
C ASP A 20 24.95 1.74 9.31
N GLY A 21 24.03 2.21 8.46
CA GLY A 21 23.33 3.49 8.65
C GLY A 21 24.16 4.77 8.41
N GLU A 22 25.44 4.67 8.07
CA GLU A 22 26.26 5.83 7.71
C GLU A 22 26.03 6.30 6.26
N LEU A 23 25.82 7.62 6.11
CA LEU A 23 25.70 8.27 4.80
C LEU A 23 27.10 8.44 4.17
N PRO A 24 27.26 8.21 2.84
CA PRO A 24 28.55 8.32 2.19
C PRO A 24 29.13 9.75 2.26
N GLU A 25 30.44 9.85 2.51
CA GLU A 25 31.23 11.10 2.51
C GLU A 25 30.98 11.89 1.21
N GLY A 26 30.19 12.96 1.31
CA GLY A 26 29.77 13.80 0.18
C GLY A 26 28.26 13.92 -0.03
N ALA A 27 27.44 13.20 0.74
CA ALA A 27 26.01 13.49 0.86
C ALA A 27 25.81 14.68 1.82
N SER A 28 25.78 15.90 1.29
CA SER A 28 25.39 17.06 2.08
C SER A 28 23.93 16.91 2.53
N PRO A 29 23.61 16.98 3.84
CA PRO A 29 22.23 17.01 4.28
C PRO A 29 21.54 18.23 3.64
N VAL A 30 20.41 17.99 2.98
CA VAL A 30 19.57 19.06 2.44
C VAL A 30 18.98 19.80 3.65
N MET A 31 19.63 20.89 4.04
CA MET A 31 19.11 21.81 5.05
C MET A 31 17.86 22.48 4.46
N VAL A 32 16.73 22.28 5.13
CA VAL A 32 15.49 22.99 4.84
C VAL A 32 15.60 24.30 5.60
N ASP A 33 15.69 25.43 4.90
CA ASP A 33 15.74 26.77 5.49
C ASP A 33 14.45 27.05 6.30
N ASP A 34 14.53 26.88 7.62
CA ASP A 34 13.49 27.28 8.57
C ASP A 34 13.85 28.67 9.13
N LYS A 35 13.18 29.69 8.60
CA LYS A 35 13.25 31.07 9.12
C LYS A 35 12.20 31.25 10.21
N SER A 36 12.57 30.92 11.45
CA SER A 36 12.05 31.56 12.66
C SER A 36 12.81 31.06 13.89
N SER A 37 13.82 31.82 14.30
CA SER A 37 14.52 31.67 15.57
C SER A 37 14.39 32.97 16.34
N ASP A 38 13.44 33.04 17.27
CA ASP A 38 13.55 33.82 18.49
C ASP A 38 12.74 33.08 19.57
N ASP A 39 13.34 32.99 20.76
CA ASP A 39 12.80 32.50 22.03
C ASP A 39 12.65 30.98 22.26
N ALA A 40 13.62 30.41 22.98
CA ALA A 40 13.43 29.79 24.30
C ALA A 40 14.42 28.63 24.58
N GLU A 41 15.69 28.97 24.85
CA GLU A 41 16.53 28.14 25.71
C GLU A 41 16.31 28.56 27.17
N GLN A 42 15.56 27.76 27.94
CA GLN A 42 15.78 27.61 29.38
C GLN A 42 14.93 26.47 29.97
N LEU A 43 15.56 25.71 30.87
CA LEU A 43 15.02 24.73 31.85
C LEU A 43 14.96 23.27 31.33
N LYS A 44 16.00 22.44 31.54
CA LYS A 44 16.54 21.83 32.78
C LYS A 44 15.71 20.63 33.27
N GLU A 45 16.35 19.46 33.15
CA GLU A 45 16.20 18.18 33.87
C GLU A 45 15.05 18.04 34.88
N GLN A 46 14.22 16.99 34.74
CA GLN A 46 13.90 16.05 35.84
C GLN A 46 13.10 14.80 35.41
N SER A 47 13.68 13.65 35.80
CA SER A 47 13.09 12.39 36.29
C SER A 47 11.92 11.69 35.60
N GLU A 48 12.18 10.42 35.28
CA GLU A 48 11.23 9.33 35.16
C GLU A 48 10.29 9.20 36.37
N SER A 49 9.00 8.95 36.12
CA SER A 49 8.12 8.23 37.05
C SER A 49 6.93 7.68 36.27
N GLU A 50 6.90 6.36 36.11
CA GLU A 50 5.74 5.62 35.61
C GLU A 50 4.63 5.62 36.68
N SER A 51 3.42 5.98 36.27
CA SER A 51 2.21 5.72 37.05
C SER A 51 1.04 5.57 36.08
N ASP A 52 0.71 4.31 35.76
CA ASP A 52 -0.57 3.90 35.20
C ASP A 52 -1.64 4.13 36.27
N SER A 53 -2.45 5.17 36.10
CA SER A 53 -3.64 5.40 36.93
C SER A 53 -4.86 5.48 36.01
N ASP A 54 -5.58 4.37 35.99
CA ASP A 54 -6.91 4.16 35.43
C ASP A 54 -7.89 5.09 36.19
N SER A 55 -8.38 6.15 35.53
CA SER A 55 -9.33 7.08 36.16
C SER A 55 -10.45 7.48 35.20
N ASP A 56 -11.64 7.15 35.67
CA ASP A 56 -12.97 7.15 35.07
C ASP A 56 -13.56 8.59 35.02
N ASP A 57 -13.20 9.36 33.99
CA ASP A 57 -13.60 10.79 33.90
C ASP A 57 -14.76 11.00 32.92
N ALA A 58 -15.95 11.21 33.50
CA ALA A 58 -17.17 11.59 32.80
C ALA A 58 -17.03 13.00 32.19
N PRO A 59 -17.68 13.29 31.04
CA PRO A 59 -17.36 14.48 30.25
C PRO A 59 -17.99 15.75 30.83
N GLU A 60 -17.17 16.64 31.37
CA GLU A 60 -17.51 18.06 31.54
C GLU A 60 -17.03 18.92 30.36
N GLU A 61 -17.75 20.01 30.13
CA GLU A 61 -17.56 20.94 29.01
C GLU A 61 -16.16 21.57 28.98
N GLU A 62 -15.36 21.33 27.93
CA GLU A 62 -14.03 21.94 27.80
C GLU A 62 -13.79 22.64 26.46
N SER A 63 -13.61 23.95 26.59
CA SER A 63 -13.15 24.93 25.61
C SER A 63 -11.68 24.68 25.20
N ILE A 64 -11.45 24.21 23.97
CA ILE A 64 -10.15 24.22 23.23
C ILE A 64 -9.00 23.39 23.85
N SER A 65 -8.75 23.40 25.16
CA SER A 65 -7.78 22.56 25.89
C SER A 65 -8.05 21.06 25.69
N ALA A 66 -9.30 20.64 25.86
CA ALA A 66 -9.75 19.27 25.59
C ALA A 66 -9.50 18.85 24.14
N SER A 67 -9.58 19.77 23.18
CA SER A 67 -9.36 19.44 21.77
C SER A 67 -7.88 19.13 21.48
N LYS A 68 -6.96 19.83 22.16
CA LYS A 68 -5.52 19.52 22.10
C LYS A 68 -5.20 18.21 22.81
N ALA A 69 -5.78 17.97 23.99
CA ALA A 69 -5.62 16.70 24.72
C ALA A 69 -6.17 15.50 23.92
N LYS A 70 -7.33 15.65 23.28
CA LYS A 70 -7.92 14.63 22.38
C LYS A 70 -7.01 14.34 21.19
N SER A 71 -6.43 15.35 20.56
CA SER A 71 -5.49 15.17 19.44
C SER A 71 -4.23 14.40 19.88
N ILE A 72 -3.66 14.75 21.04
CA ILE A 72 -2.48 14.06 21.59
C ILE A 72 -2.82 12.60 21.96
N LYS A 73 -4.00 12.35 22.56
CA LYS A 73 -4.46 11.00 22.90
C LYS A 73 -4.65 10.15 21.63
N GLN A 74 -5.23 10.73 20.57
CA GLN A 74 -5.37 10.05 19.28
C GLN A 74 -4.02 9.73 18.63
N GLN A 75 -3.04 10.64 18.69
CA GLN A 75 -1.69 10.38 18.18
C GLN A 75 -1.01 9.23 18.95
N LYS A 76 -1.08 9.25 20.28
CA LYS A 76 -0.54 8.16 21.12
C LYS A 76 -1.22 6.81 20.83
N GLU A 77 -2.53 6.79 20.62
CA GLU A 77 -3.26 5.56 20.28
C GLU A 77 -2.85 5.02 18.90
N GLN A 78 -2.65 5.91 17.92
CA GLN A 78 -2.16 5.53 16.60
C GLN A 78 -0.75 4.93 16.67
N GLU A 79 0.14 5.55 17.42
CA GLU A 79 1.51 5.06 17.61
C GLU A 79 1.52 3.69 18.31
N LYS A 80 0.73 3.51 19.37
CA LYS A 80 0.59 2.19 20.04
C LYS A 80 0.09 1.12 19.07
N ARG A 81 -0.94 1.43 18.28
CA ARG A 81 -1.49 0.50 17.27
C ARG A 81 -0.45 0.13 16.22
N GLU A 82 0.37 1.08 15.77
CA GLU A 82 1.45 0.80 14.81
C GLU A 82 2.55 -0.09 15.43
N GLN A 83 2.93 0.17 16.69
CA GLN A 83 3.90 -0.66 17.41
C GLN A 83 3.40 -2.09 17.60
N GLU A 84 2.11 -2.27 17.93
CA GLU A 84 1.48 -3.59 18.06
C GLU A 84 1.47 -4.36 16.74
N LEU A 85 1.09 -3.70 15.63
CA LEU A 85 1.13 -4.31 14.30
C LEU A 85 2.54 -4.75 13.93
N ARG A 86 3.55 -3.92 14.20
CA ARG A 86 4.97 -4.26 13.96
C ARG A 86 5.43 -5.43 14.82
N LYS A 87 4.97 -5.54 16.07
CA LYS A 87 5.25 -6.70 16.94
C LYS A 87 4.61 -7.97 16.41
N GLN A 88 3.35 -7.92 15.98
CA GLN A 88 2.64 -9.06 15.39
C GLN A 88 3.29 -9.54 14.09
N GLU A 89 3.72 -8.62 13.21
CA GLU A 89 4.43 -8.96 11.98
C GLU A 89 5.76 -9.68 12.28
N LYS A 90 6.53 -9.18 13.25
CA LYS A 90 7.77 -9.83 13.70
C LYS A 90 7.51 -11.23 14.27
N GLN A 91 6.44 -11.43 15.04
CA GLN A 91 6.07 -12.74 15.57
C GLN A 91 5.70 -13.71 14.45
N LYS A 92 4.84 -13.30 13.50
CA LYS A 92 4.49 -14.12 12.34
C LYS A 92 5.70 -14.52 11.50
N ARG A 93 6.65 -13.60 11.31
CA ARG A 93 7.91 -13.91 10.60
C ARG A 93 8.72 -14.97 11.34
N LYS A 94 8.86 -14.85 12.67
CA LYS A 94 9.56 -15.85 13.49
C LYS A 94 8.88 -17.22 13.44
N GLU A 95 7.54 -17.27 13.47
CA GLU A 95 6.78 -18.52 13.35
C GLU A 95 7.00 -19.18 11.99
N GLN A 96 6.95 -18.40 10.90
CA GLN A 96 7.22 -18.90 9.55
C GLN A 96 8.65 -19.43 9.40
N ASP A 97 9.63 -18.70 9.93
CA ASP A 97 11.03 -19.12 9.91
C ASP A 97 11.23 -20.42 10.70
N LEU A 98 10.55 -20.57 11.84
CA LEU A 98 10.59 -21.79 12.66
C LEU A 98 9.95 -22.99 11.95
N ILE A 99 8.77 -22.79 11.33
CA ILE A 99 8.12 -23.83 10.52
C ILE A 99 9.01 -24.24 9.34
N TYR A 100 9.63 -23.28 8.66
CA TYR A 100 10.54 -23.55 7.55
C TYR A 100 11.77 -24.34 8.03
N GLN A 101 12.36 -23.97 9.16
CA GLN A 101 13.47 -24.71 9.75
C GLN A 101 13.07 -26.15 10.11
N GLN A 102 11.89 -26.35 10.72
CA GLN A 102 11.37 -27.69 11.02
C GLN A 102 11.21 -28.52 9.75
N GLN A 103 10.59 -27.98 8.69
CA GLN A 103 10.45 -28.67 7.41
C GLN A 103 11.80 -29.05 6.79
N GLN A 104 12.80 -28.16 6.89
CA GLN A 104 14.13 -28.44 6.38
C GLN A 104 14.83 -29.54 7.19
N GLN A 105 14.67 -29.55 8.51
CA GLN A 105 15.18 -30.61 9.37
C GLN A 105 14.48 -31.94 9.11
N GLU A 106 13.17 -31.95 8.91
CA GLU A 106 12.40 -33.16 8.59
C GLU A 106 12.80 -33.71 7.22
N LYS A 107 12.96 -32.86 6.21
CA LYS A 107 13.47 -33.29 4.88
C LYS A 107 14.86 -33.89 4.98
N LYS A 108 15.76 -33.28 5.77
CA LYS A 108 17.11 -33.81 5.99
C LYS A 108 17.07 -35.15 6.72
N LYS A 109 16.27 -35.27 7.79
CA LYS A 109 16.07 -36.53 8.52
C LYS A 109 15.50 -37.62 7.64
N ARG A 110 14.48 -37.31 6.82
CA ARG A 110 13.88 -38.26 5.88
C ARG A 110 14.89 -38.71 4.81
N LEU A 111 15.72 -37.79 4.31
CA LEU A 111 16.76 -38.14 3.35
C LEU A 111 17.87 -38.98 3.99
N GLU A 112 18.25 -38.67 5.24
CA GLU A 112 19.21 -39.45 6.02
C GLU A 112 18.67 -40.84 6.37
N GLU A 113 17.37 -40.95 6.69
CA GLU A 113 16.68 -42.23 6.91
C GLU A 113 16.61 -43.05 5.62
N ILE A 114 16.25 -42.44 4.48
CA ILE A 114 16.27 -43.10 3.16
C ILE A 114 17.69 -43.54 2.77
N MET A 115 18.71 -42.76 3.13
CA MET A 115 20.11 -43.09 2.85
C MET A 115 20.66 -44.16 3.79
N ALA A 116 20.18 -44.23 5.04
CA ALA A 116 20.53 -45.24 6.03
C ALA A 116 19.77 -46.56 5.81
N SER A 117 18.54 -46.51 5.29
CA SER A 117 17.81 -47.66 4.79
C SER A 117 18.34 -48.00 3.39
N SER A 118 19.42 -48.78 3.32
CA SER A 118 20.03 -49.27 2.08
C SER A 118 19.17 -50.29 1.33
N GLU A 119 17.86 -50.08 1.24
CA GLU A 119 16.92 -50.71 0.34
C GLU A 119 16.04 -49.58 -0.20
N LEU A 120 16.12 -49.32 -1.51
CA LEU A 120 15.15 -48.44 -2.16
C LEU A 120 13.75 -49.00 -1.83
N PRO A 121 12.81 -48.20 -1.33
CA PRO A 121 11.41 -48.58 -1.38
C PRO A 121 11.00 -48.56 -2.86
N ASP A 122 11.15 -49.70 -3.53
CA ASP A 122 10.72 -49.94 -4.93
C ASP A 122 9.19 -50.05 -5.04
N LEU A 123 8.49 -49.98 -3.91
CA LEU A 123 7.04 -49.90 -3.86
C LEU A 123 6.64 -48.42 -3.92
N LEU A 124 6.54 -47.91 -5.14
CA LEU A 124 5.54 -46.90 -5.42
C LEU A 124 4.21 -47.43 -4.84
N PRO A 125 3.47 -46.69 -4.00
CA PRO A 125 2.30 -47.24 -3.34
C PRO A 125 1.39 -47.89 -4.38
N GLU A 126 1.22 -49.22 -4.29
CA GLU A 126 0.47 -49.97 -5.31
C GLU A 126 -0.97 -49.45 -5.43
N GLU A 127 -1.53 -48.90 -4.34
CA GLU A 127 -2.79 -48.15 -4.35
C GLU A 127 -2.80 -46.98 -5.35
N LEU A 128 -1.70 -46.22 -5.48
CA LEU A 128 -1.59 -45.08 -6.39
C LEU A 128 -1.45 -45.52 -7.85
N LEU A 129 -0.87 -46.70 -8.09
CA LEU A 129 -0.72 -47.25 -9.44
C LEU A 129 -2.01 -47.94 -9.91
N GLU A 130 -2.73 -48.61 -9.00
CA GLU A 130 -4.08 -49.14 -9.25
C GLU A 130 -5.10 -48.03 -9.51
N GLU A 131 -5.00 -46.89 -8.82
CA GLU A 131 -5.89 -45.73 -9.02
C GLU A 131 -5.71 -45.05 -10.40
N TYR A 132 -4.51 -45.16 -11.00
CA TYR A 132 -4.26 -44.74 -12.39
C TYR A 132 -4.57 -45.82 -13.44
N SER A 133 -4.52 -47.10 -13.06
CA SER A 133 -4.82 -48.25 -13.92
C SER A 133 -6.33 -48.50 -14.06
N GLN A 134 -7.11 -48.14 -13.05
CA GLN A 134 -8.57 -48.15 -13.11
C GLN A 134 -9.02 -46.94 -13.94
N PRO A 135 -9.76 -47.12 -15.05
CA PRO A 135 -10.37 -45.99 -15.73
C PRO A 135 -11.49 -45.46 -14.84
N THR A 136 -11.16 -44.56 -13.92
CA THR A 136 -12.17 -43.74 -13.24
C THR A 136 -12.79 -42.84 -14.32
N GLU A 137 -13.96 -43.23 -14.83
CA GLU A 137 -14.70 -42.50 -15.87
C GLU A 137 -15.15 -41.09 -15.43
N ASP A 138 -14.93 -40.73 -14.16
CA ASP A 138 -15.40 -39.48 -13.54
C ASP A 138 -14.32 -38.44 -13.23
N LEU A 139 -13.07 -38.62 -13.70
CA LEU A 139 -12.08 -37.54 -13.63
C LEU A 139 -12.38 -36.52 -14.73
N PRO A 140 -12.63 -35.23 -14.40
CA PRO A 140 -12.87 -34.22 -15.43
C PRO A 140 -11.61 -34.11 -16.29
N LYS A 141 -11.71 -34.58 -17.54
CA LYS A 141 -10.65 -34.41 -18.54
C LYS A 141 -10.30 -32.93 -18.61
N GLY A 142 -9.13 -32.59 -18.11
CA GLY A 142 -8.62 -31.21 -18.14
C GLY A 142 -8.70 -30.71 -19.58
N LYS A 143 -9.54 -29.70 -19.82
CA LYS A 143 -9.59 -29.06 -21.13
C LYS A 143 -8.22 -28.44 -21.36
N HIS A 144 -7.53 -28.86 -22.41
CA HIS A 144 -6.27 -28.24 -22.82
C HIS A 144 -6.58 -26.81 -23.29
N MET A 145 -6.51 -25.84 -22.37
CA MET A 145 -6.66 -24.43 -22.68
C MET A 145 -5.50 -24.02 -23.60
N ARG A 146 -5.84 -23.42 -24.75
CA ARG A 146 -4.82 -22.81 -25.61
C ARG A 146 -4.14 -21.70 -24.80
N SER A 147 -2.82 -21.58 -24.92
CA SER A 147 -2.04 -20.52 -24.27
C SER A 147 -2.55 -19.12 -24.63
N GLU A 148 -3.10 -18.94 -25.83
CA GLU A 148 -3.72 -17.70 -26.30
C GLU A 148 -4.99 -17.34 -25.51
N ASP A 149 -5.80 -18.34 -25.12
CA ASP A 149 -6.99 -18.11 -24.29
C ASP A 149 -6.61 -17.72 -22.86
N LEU A 150 -5.55 -18.33 -22.31
CA LEU A 150 -5.00 -17.96 -21.00
C LEU A 150 -4.42 -16.54 -20.99
N GLU A 151 -3.73 -16.13 -22.06
CA GLU A 151 -3.21 -14.76 -22.19
C GLU A 151 -4.34 -13.73 -22.31
N ASN A 152 -5.39 -14.05 -23.08
CA ASN A 152 -6.57 -13.19 -23.20
C ASN A 152 -7.31 -13.07 -21.87
N GLU A 153 -7.52 -14.19 -21.16
CA GLU A 153 -8.12 -14.18 -19.81
C GLU A 153 -7.29 -13.35 -18.83
N TYR A 154 -5.96 -13.47 -18.85
CA TYR A 154 -5.08 -12.68 -18.00
C TYR A 154 -5.14 -11.17 -18.34
N ALA A 155 -5.20 -10.83 -19.63
CA ALA A 155 -5.36 -9.45 -20.08
C ALA A 155 -6.71 -8.86 -19.64
N GLU A 156 -7.79 -9.63 -19.71
CA GLU A 156 -9.11 -9.22 -19.22
C GLU A 156 -9.15 -9.09 -17.71
N MET A 157 -8.55 -10.02 -16.96
CA MET A 157 -8.41 -9.94 -15.51
C MET A 157 -7.64 -8.69 -15.10
N ARG A 158 -6.57 -8.36 -15.82
CA ARG A 158 -5.81 -7.12 -15.59
C ARG A 158 -6.62 -5.86 -15.91
N LYS A 159 -7.46 -5.87 -16.96
CA LYS A 159 -8.39 -4.77 -17.27
C LYS A 159 -9.43 -4.60 -16.16
N LYS A 160 -10.04 -5.70 -15.70
CA LYS A 160 -11.02 -5.71 -14.60
C LYS A 160 -10.40 -5.16 -13.31
N ALA A 161 -9.20 -5.63 -12.93
CA ALA A 161 -8.48 -5.11 -11.76
C ALA A 161 -8.18 -3.60 -11.85
N LYS A 162 -7.79 -3.10 -13.04
CA LYS A 162 -7.57 -1.67 -13.28
C LYS A 162 -8.87 -0.86 -13.14
N LEU A 163 -9.97 -1.36 -13.69
CA LEU A 163 -11.27 -0.70 -13.59
C LEU A 163 -11.78 -0.66 -12.15
N GLU A 164 -11.59 -1.74 -11.39
CA GLU A 164 -11.93 -1.78 -9.98
C GLU A 164 -11.11 -0.78 -9.16
N LYS A 165 -9.80 -0.74 -9.38
CA LYS A 165 -8.93 0.26 -8.74
C LYS A 165 -9.35 1.69 -9.07
N LEU A 166 -9.74 1.95 -10.32
CA LEU A 166 -10.27 3.26 -10.74
C LEU A 166 -11.59 3.58 -10.02
N LYS A 167 -12.47 2.60 -9.86
CA LYS A 167 -13.73 2.75 -9.11
C LYS A 167 -13.48 3.09 -7.64
N GLN A 168 -12.54 2.38 -6.99
CA GLN A 168 -12.12 2.66 -5.62
C GLN A 168 -11.53 4.08 -5.48
N LEU A 169 -10.66 4.49 -6.41
CA LEU A 169 -10.12 5.85 -6.45
C LEU A 169 -11.18 6.92 -6.68
N LYS A 170 -12.23 6.63 -7.46
CA LYS A 170 -13.36 7.56 -7.61
C LYS A 170 -14.13 7.69 -6.31
N GLN A 171 -14.41 6.59 -5.62
CA GLN A 171 -15.09 6.59 -4.32
C GLN A 171 -14.29 7.30 -3.24
N SER A 172 -12.96 7.16 -3.21
CA SER A 172 -12.12 7.88 -2.24
C SER A 172 -12.02 9.38 -2.53
N ARG A 173 -12.21 9.81 -3.79
CA ARG A 173 -12.18 11.21 -4.20
C ARG A 173 -13.52 11.94 -4.08
N THR A 174 -14.64 11.24 -3.88
CA THR A 174 -15.94 11.90 -3.72
C THR A 174 -16.01 12.62 -2.37
N SER A 175 -16.14 13.94 -2.40
CA SER A 175 -16.25 14.79 -1.20
C SER A 175 -17.67 14.89 -0.64
N ALA A 176 -18.67 14.35 -1.35
CA ALA A 176 -20.07 14.35 -0.96
C ALA A 176 -20.61 12.91 -0.89
N ILE A 177 -21.26 12.58 0.22
CA ILE A 177 -21.82 11.26 0.50
C ILE A 177 -23.28 11.44 0.92
N LYS A 178 -24.18 10.65 0.31
CA LYS A 178 -25.58 10.57 0.73
C LYS A 178 -25.71 9.65 1.94
N LYS A 179 -26.24 10.16 3.04
CA LYS A 179 -26.53 9.42 4.28
C LYS A 179 -28.04 9.43 4.51
N GLY A 180 -28.73 8.48 3.87
CA GLY A 180 -30.19 8.39 3.90
C GLY A 180 -30.85 9.59 3.20
N PRO A 181 -31.72 10.36 3.88
CA PRO A 181 -32.37 11.53 3.28
C PRO A 181 -31.42 12.73 3.12
N VAL A 182 -30.30 12.76 3.85
CA VAL A 182 -29.38 13.92 3.89
C VAL A 182 -28.17 13.69 2.99
N HIS A 183 -27.68 14.75 2.35
CA HIS A 183 -26.40 14.77 1.64
C HIS A 183 -25.38 15.53 2.47
N VAL A 184 -24.26 14.87 2.81
CA VAL A 184 -23.17 15.43 3.59
C VAL A 184 -22.01 15.73 2.64
N GLN A 185 -21.53 16.98 2.61
CA GLN A 185 -20.43 17.40 1.75
C GLN A 185 -19.35 18.11 2.57
N VAL A 186 -18.09 17.73 2.37
CA VAL A 186 -16.93 18.39 2.98
C VAL A 186 -16.66 19.72 2.26
N GLN A 187 -16.54 20.81 3.02
CA GLN A 187 -16.20 22.14 2.50
C GLN A 187 -14.69 22.28 2.28
N THR A 188 -14.27 22.67 1.08
CA THR A 188 -12.86 22.89 0.73
C THR A 188 -12.52 24.38 0.66
N PHE A 189 -12.47 25.03 1.82
CA PHE A 189 -12.09 26.44 1.89
C PHE A 189 -10.61 26.65 1.52
N GLY A 190 -10.32 27.72 0.78
CA GLY A 190 -8.93 28.16 0.54
C GLY A 190 -8.20 27.44 -0.60
N GLU A 191 -8.53 26.20 -0.94
CA GLU A 191 -7.87 25.45 -2.04
C GLU A 191 -8.04 26.14 -3.40
N LYS A 192 -9.20 26.74 -3.64
CA LYS A 192 -9.55 27.39 -4.90
C LYS A 192 -9.09 28.85 -5.01
N LYS A 193 -8.49 29.43 -3.95
CA LYS A 193 -8.04 30.84 -3.99
C LYS A 193 -6.82 31.04 -4.90
N LYS A 194 -6.05 29.98 -5.15
CA LYS A 194 -4.83 30.02 -5.98
C LYS A 194 -5.05 29.57 -7.43
N SER A 195 -6.27 29.15 -7.80
CA SER A 195 -6.55 28.57 -9.12
C SER A 195 -7.91 29.01 -9.65
N VAL A 196 -7.97 29.32 -10.94
CA VAL A 196 -9.23 29.69 -11.61
C VAL A 196 -10.18 28.48 -11.63
N PRO A 197 -11.50 28.69 -11.46
CA PRO A 197 -12.49 27.63 -11.61
C PRO A 197 -12.33 26.87 -12.94
N ARG A 198 -12.59 25.56 -12.91
CA ARG A 198 -12.59 24.73 -14.11
C ARG A 198 -13.70 25.18 -15.05
N ALA A 199 -13.41 25.19 -16.36
CA ALA A 199 -14.39 25.52 -17.38
C ALA A 199 -15.56 24.53 -17.37
N ASP A 200 -16.77 25.02 -17.63
CA ASP A 200 -17.96 24.19 -17.75
C ASP A 200 -17.83 23.27 -18.98
N PRO A 201 -17.84 21.93 -18.81
CA PRO A 201 -17.69 21.00 -19.92
C PRO A 201 -18.80 21.17 -20.96
N LYS A 202 -20.03 21.53 -20.56
CA LYS A 202 -21.15 21.69 -21.51
C LYS A 202 -20.89 22.80 -22.52
N VAL A 203 -20.34 23.91 -22.05
CA VAL A 203 -20.01 25.06 -22.91
C VAL A 203 -18.82 24.75 -23.80
N VAL A 204 -17.78 24.12 -23.24
CA VAL A 204 -16.57 23.73 -23.99
C VAL A 204 -16.90 22.69 -25.07
N GLU A 205 -17.72 21.70 -24.75
CA GLU A 205 -18.15 20.64 -25.66
C GLU A 205 -19.10 21.16 -26.74
N SER A 206 -20.03 22.05 -26.39
CA SER A 206 -20.86 22.72 -27.41
C SER A 206 -20.00 23.53 -28.38
N LYS A 207 -19.02 24.30 -27.87
CA LYS A 207 -18.07 25.04 -28.71
C LYS A 207 -17.24 24.11 -29.58
N SER A 208 -16.69 23.02 -29.02
CA SER A 208 -15.85 22.09 -29.77
C SER A 208 -16.65 21.33 -30.83
N SER A 209 -17.85 20.84 -30.48
CA SER A 209 -18.77 20.18 -31.39
C SER A 209 -19.16 21.10 -32.56
N TRP A 210 -19.47 22.37 -32.28
CA TRP A 210 -19.79 23.34 -33.32
C TRP A 210 -18.61 23.63 -34.26
N LEU A 211 -17.39 23.77 -33.72
CA LEU A 211 -16.19 24.04 -34.50
C LEU A 211 -15.71 22.81 -35.30
N ASN A 212 -15.98 21.62 -34.79
CA ASN A 212 -15.58 20.33 -35.38
C ASN A 212 -16.76 19.58 -35.99
N ARG A 213 -17.85 20.28 -36.34
CA ARG A 213 -19.00 19.66 -37.01
C ARG A 213 -18.58 19.10 -38.36
N ASP A 214 -19.17 17.96 -38.70
CA ASP A 214 -18.86 17.22 -39.92
C ASP A 214 -19.08 18.05 -41.21
N SER A 215 -20.04 18.99 -41.17
CA SER A 215 -20.33 19.89 -42.29
C SER A 215 -19.17 20.81 -42.69
N LEU A 216 -18.20 21.04 -41.80
CA LEU A 216 -17.03 21.88 -42.09
C LEU A 216 -15.92 21.12 -42.84
N ARG A 217 -16.02 19.79 -43.03
CA ARG A 217 -15.04 18.92 -43.72
C ARG A 217 -13.59 19.33 -43.44
N ARG A 218 -13.26 19.53 -42.15
CA ARG A 218 -11.91 19.90 -41.75
C ARG A 218 -11.01 18.69 -42.03
N LYS A 219 -9.95 18.92 -42.82
CA LYS A 219 -8.92 17.93 -43.13
C LYS A 219 -8.16 17.51 -41.88
#